data_AF-A0A512IZD0-F1
#
_entry.id   AF-A0A512IZD0-F1
#
_cell.length_a   1.000
_cell.length_b   1.000
_cell.length_c   1.000
_cell.angle_alpha   90.00
_cell.angle_beta   90.00
_cell.angle_gamma   90.00
#
_symmetry.space_group_name_H-M   'P 1'
#
loop_
_entity.id
_entity.type
_entity.pdbx_description
1 polymer ?
#
loop_
_entity_poly.entity_id
_entity_poly.type
_entity_poly.pdbx_seq_one_letter_code
_entity_poly.pdbx_strand_id
1 'polypeptide(L)'
;MRLARIEPVPKRVEFITLADGSFATRPGIDLERFLDNILDIRRHIVSGHPLPEHYYRRSRGRDHLPESRGWLHLRVGHGIDDDVLLIVEQTADCVLFIGLTNHDIFKERPRGRSLLRLGSRIAKAKLPRKPVR
;
A
#
# COMPACT_ATOMS: atom_id res chain seq x y z
N MET A 1 10.66 13.77 -3.78
CA MET A 1 9.53 14.33 -4.56
C MET A 1 8.27 13.58 -4.15
N ARG A 2 7.16 14.28 -3.84
CA ARG A 2 5.88 13.67 -3.45
C ARG A 2 5.07 13.39 -4.71
N LEU A 3 4.79 12.14 -5.01
CA LEU A 3 4.10 11.76 -6.24
C LEU A 3 2.69 11.30 -5.91
N ALA A 4 1.70 11.88 -6.58
CA ALA A 4 0.28 11.50 -6.42
C ALA A 4 -0.06 10.16 -7.11
N ARG A 5 0.89 9.61 -7.88
CA ARG A 5 0.73 8.41 -8.70
C ARG A 5 2.03 7.60 -8.69
N ILE A 6 1.90 6.32 -9.01
CA ILE A 6 3.04 5.48 -9.36
C ILE A 6 3.52 5.93 -10.74
N GLU A 7 4.83 6.09 -10.92
CA GLU A 7 5.36 6.52 -12.21
C GLU A 7 5.30 5.35 -13.20
N PRO A 8 4.96 5.60 -14.47
CA PRO A 8 4.85 4.58 -15.50
C PRO A 8 6.25 4.21 -16.03
N VAL A 9 7.07 3.64 -15.16
CA VAL A 9 8.38 3.06 -15.49
C VAL A 9 8.48 1.70 -14.80
N PRO A 10 9.15 0.71 -15.41
CA PRO A 10 9.30 -0.61 -14.81
C PRO A 10 9.96 -0.53 -13.44
N LYS A 11 9.31 -1.12 -12.42
CA LYS A 11 9.85 -1.20 -11.06
C LYS A 11 9.69 -2.59 -10.48
N ARG A 12 10.58 -2.95 -9.56
CA ARG A 12 10.40 -4.12 -8.70
C ARG A 12 9.18 -3.92 -7.80
N VAL A 13 8.50 -5.00 -7.44
CA VAL A 13 7.40 -4.97 -6.47
C VAL A 13 7.72 -5.91 -5.33
N GLU A 14 7.68 -5.41 -4.10
CA GLU A 14 7.96 -6.19 -2.89
C GLU A 14 6.81 -6.11 -1.90
N PHE A 15 6.42 -7.26 -1.37
CA PHE A 15 5.45 -7.32 -0.27
C PHE A 15 6.20 -7.20 1.05
N ILE A 16 5.84 -6.20 1.85
CA ILE A 16 6.34 -6.12 3.21
C ILE A 16 5.50 -7.05 4.08
N THR A 17 6.15 -8.12 4.55
CA THR A 17 5.53 -9.10 5.44
C THR A 17 5.78 -8.77 6.91
N LEU A 18 4.86 -9.22 7.76
CA LEU A 18 5.01 -9.19 9.21
C LEU A 18 6.03 -10.25 9.66
N ALA A 19 6.36 -10.26 10.95
CA ALA A 19 7.36 -11.18 11.51
C ALA A 19 6.98 -12.66 11.32
N ASP A 20 5.69 -12.96 11.22
CA ASP A 20 5.11 -14.28 10.97
C ASP A 20 5.00 -14.62 9.47
N GLY A 21 5.49 -13.76 8.58
CA GLY A 21 5.42 -13.95 7.13
C GLY A 21 4.09 -13.53 6.49
N SER A 22 3.09 -13.12 7.28
CA SER A 22 1.79 -12.69 6.75
C SER A 22 1.84 -11.28 6.14
N PHE A 23 0.93 -11.00 5.21
CA PHE A 23 0.73 -9.65 4.70
C PHE A 23 -0.21 -8.86 5.63
N ALA A 24 0.19 -7.64 5.98
CA ALA A 24 -0.56 -6.82 6.92
C ALA A 24 -1.95 -6.47 6.37
N THR A 25 -3.00 -6.98 7.01
CA THR A 25 -4.39 -6.77 6.60
C THR A 25 -5.21 -6.30 7.79
N ARG A 26 -6.07 -5.30 7.59
CA ARG A 26 -7.01 -4.85 8.63
C ARG A 26 -8.01 -5.98 8.95
N PRO A 27 -8.35 -6.22 10.24
CA PRO A 27 -9.36 -7.22 10.60
C PRO A 27 -10.68 -6.99 9.85
N GLY A 28 -11.27 -8.08 9.36
CA GLY A 28 -12.51 -8.05 8.57
C GLY A 28 -12.31 -7.85 7.06
N ILE A 29 -11.08 -7.55 6.61
CA ILE A 29 -10.73 -7.57 5.19
C ILE A 29 -10.15 -8.94 4.86
N ASP A 30 -10.75 -9.63 3.90
CA ASP A 30 -10.27 -10.89 3.36
C ASP A 30 -9.33 -10.61 2.19
N LEU A 31 -8.04 -10.91 2.36
CA LEU A 31 -7.00 -10.66 1.35
C LEU A 31 -7.28 -11.40 0.04
N GLU A 32 -7.81 -12.62 0.10
CA GLU A 32 -8.01 -13.46 -1.09
C GLU A 32 -8.99 -12.79 -2.07
N ARG A 33 -10.00 -12.09 -1.55
CA ARG A 33 -10.99 -11.35 -2.37
C ARG A 33 -10.39 -10.24 -3.20
N PHE A 34 -9.22 -9.72 -2.83
CA PHE A 34 -8.57 -8.60 -3.52
C PHE A 34 -7.31 -9.01 -4.28
N LEU A 35 -6.96 -10.30 -4.29
CA LEU A 35 -5.70 -10.78 -4.83
C LEU A 35 -5.56 -10.47 -6.32
N ASP A 36 -6.62 -10.68 -7.11
CA ASP A 36 -6.58 -10.41 -8.55
C ASP A 36 -6.26 -8.95 -8.87
N ASN A 37 -6.88 -8.02 -8.15
CA ASN A 37 -6.63 -6.58 -8.31
C ASN A 37 -5.21 -6.20 -7.85
N ILE A 38 -4.71 -6.82 -6.77
CA ILE A 38 -3.32 -6.62 -6.32
C ILE A 38 -2.32 -7.15 -7.37
N LEU A 39 -2.60 -8.31 -7.98
CA LEU A 39 -1.77 -8.90 -9.02
C LEU A 39 -1.80 -8.10 -10.32
N ASP A 40 -2.94 -7.53 -10.67
CA ASP A 40 -3.06 -6.63 -11.83
C ASP A 40 -2.27 -5.33 -11.63
N ILE A 41 -2.38 -4.71 -10.44
CA ILE A 41 -1.54 -3.57 -10.06
C ILE A 41 -0.06 -3.93 -10.19
N ARG A 42 0.36 -5.07 -9.60
CA ARG A 42 1.75 -5.54 -9.70
C ARG A 42 2.21 -5.69 -11.14
N ARG A 43 1.36 -6.25 -12.02
CA ARG A 43 1.67 -6.44 -13.44
C ARG A 43 1.95 -5.10 -14.13
N HIS A 44 1.12 -4.09 -13.91
CA HIS A 44 1.33 -2.75 -14.47
C HIS A 44 2.65 -2.14 -14.00
N ILE A 45 2.94 -2.22 -12.70
CA ILE A 45 4.18 -1.68 -12.13
C ILE A 45 5.43 -2.36 -12.71
N VAL A 46 5.44 -3.69 -12.75
CA VAL A 46 6.59 -4.47 -13.25
C VAL A 46 6.83 -4.22 -14.73
N SER A 47 5.76 -4.05 -15.51
CA SER A 47 5.86 -3.76 -16.94
C SER A 47 6.08 -2.28 -17.27
N GLY A 48 5.98 -1.39 -16.28
CA GLY A 48 6.08 0.06 -16.47
C GLY A 48 4.86 0.68 -17.15
N HIS A 49 3.75 -0.04 -17.25
CA HIS A 49 2.51 0.54 -17.76
C HIS A 49 1.86 1.43 -16.70
N PRO A 50 1.21 2.53 -17.10
CA PRO A 50 0.42 3.33 -16.17
C PRO A 50 -0.70 2.50 -15.56
N LEU A 51 -0.91 2.60 -14.24
CA LEU A 51 -2.08 1.97 -13.63
C LEU A 51 -3.37 2.63 -14.15
N PRO A 52 -4.42 1.83 -14.39
CA PRO A 52 -5.76 2.34 -14.65
C PRO A 52 -6.26 3.35 -13.61
N GLU A 53 -7.04 4.34 -14.06
CA GLU A 53 -7.53 5.44 -13.22
C GLU A 53 -8.37 4.97 -12.03
N HIS A 54 -9.05 3.83 -12.14
CA HIS A 54 -9.91 3.32 -11.08
C HIS A 54 -9.15 2.85 -9.83
N TYR A 55 -7.86 2.52 -9.95
CA TYR A 55 -6.98 2.24 -8.81
C TYR A 55 -6.63 3.51 -8.03
N TYR A 56 -6.76 4.67 -8.67
CA TYR A 56 -6.57 5.95 -8.04
C TYR A 56 -7.89 6.51 -7.52
N ARG A 57 -7.75 7.49 -6.65
CA ARG A 57 -8.87 8.19 -6.06
C ARG A 57 -9.60 9.06 -7.10
N ARG A 58 -10.93 9.00 -7.11
CA ARG A 58 -11.78 9.84 -7.98
C ARG A 58 -12.08 11.26 -7.44
N SER A 59 -11.89 11.55 -6.15
CA SER A 59 -12.30 12.84 -5.53
C SER A 59 -11.13 13.79 -5.18
N ARG A 60 -11.46 15.07 -4.88
CA ARG A 60 -10.52 16.23 -4.81
C ARG A 60 -9.89 16.54 -3.42
N GLY A 61 -10.24 15.86 -2.33
CA GLY A 61 -9.76 16.23 -0.97
C GLY A 61 -8.43 15.57 -0.56
N ARG A 62 -7.34 16.29 -0.29
CA ARG A 62 -6.03 15.65 0.00
C ARG A 62 -6.05 14.69 1.18
N ASP A 63 -5.26 13.64 1.07
CA ASP A 63 -5.15 12.61 2.10
C ASP A 63 -3.82 12.78 2.84
N HIS A 64 -3.81 13.73 3.77
CA HIS A 64 -2.58 14.30 4.32
C HIS A 64 -1.70 13.31 5.09
N LEU A 65 -2.26 12.20 5.56
CA LEU A 65 -1.54 11.28 6.45
C LEU A 65 -0.64 10.30 5.67
N PRO A 66 -1.11 9.57 4.64
CA PRO A 66 -0.21 8.87 3.72
C PRO A 66 0.82 9.80 3.07
N GLU A 67 0.38 10.99 2.64
CA GLU A 67 1.25 12.01 2.03
C GLU A 67 2.42 12.42 2.96
N SER A 68 2.16 12.57 4.27
CA SER A 68 3.20 12.92 5.25
C SER A 68 4.30 11.86 5.39
N ARG A 69 4.01 10.61 5.03
CA ARG A 69 4.95 9.48 5.10
C ARG A 69 5.49 9.04 3.74
N GLY A 70 5.11 9.71 2.66
CA GLY A 70 5.45 9.29 1.29
C GLY A 70 4.70 8.03 0.84
N TRP A 71 3.59 7.70 1.50
CA TRP A 71 2.75 6.57 1.14
C TRP A 71 1.60 6.99 0.24
N LEU A 72 1.22 6.09 -0.65
CA LEU A 72 0.05 6.18 -1.51
C LEU A 72 -0.95 5.12 -1.08
N HIS A 73 -2.24 5.39 -1.29
CA HIS A 73 -3.27 4.38 -1.23
C HIS A 73 -3.77 4.09 -2.64
N LEU A 74 -4.01 2.83 -2.96
CA LEU A 74 -4.62 2.37 -4.21
C LEU A 74 -5.93 1.64 -3.88
N ARG A 75 -6.99 1.90 -4.64
CA ARG A 75 -8.30 1.27 -4.43
C ARG A 75 -8.30 -0.12 -5.04
N VAL A 76 -8.21 -1.15 -4.22
CA VAL A 76 -8.17 -2.53 -4.71
C VAL A 76 -9.52 -3.22 -4.72
N GLY A 77 -10.56 -2.64 -4.13
CA GLY A 77 -11.87 -3.25 -4.17
C GLY A 77 -12.79 -2.74 -5.27
N HIS A 78 -12.27 -2.06 -6.28
CA HIS A 78 -13.08 -1.66 -7.44
C HIS A 78 -13.87 -2.86 -8.00
N GLY A 79 -15.21 -2.75 -8.03
CA GLY A 79 -16.13 -3.79 -8.50
C GLY A 79 -16.64 -4.77 -7.42
N ILE A 80 -16.17 -4.67 -6.17
CA ILE A 80 -16.56 -5.56 -5.06
C ILE A 80 -16.75 -4.81 -3.74
N ASP A 81 -15.74 -4.05 -3.31
CA ASP A 81 -15.71 -3.27 -2.06
C ASP A 81 -14.87 -2.00 -2.24
N ASP A 82 -15.52 -0.94 -2.72
CA ASP A 82 -14.88 0.31 -3.16
C ASP A 82 -14.12 1.06 -2.02
N ASP A 83 -14.21 0.58 -0.78
CA ASP A 83 -13.57 1.14 0.42
C ASP A 83 -12.23 0.50 0.80
N VAL A 84 -11.82 -0.59 0.15
CA VAL A 84 -10.55 -1.27 0.46
C VAL A 84 -9.38 -0.63 -0.27
N LEU A 85 -8.34 -0.34 0.51
CA LEU A 85 -7.14 0.39 0.14
C LEU A 85 -5.90 -0.47 0.32
N LEU A 86 -5.08 -0.57 -0.72
CA LEU A 86 -3.70 -1.04 -0.67
C LEU A 86 -2.78 0.15 -0.41
N ILE A 87 -2.08 0.12 0.72
CA ILE A 87 -1.04 1.09 1.03
C ILE A 87 0.24 0.69 0.32
N VAL A 88 0.88 1.65 -0.35
CA VAL A 88 2.14 1.44 -1.07
C VAL A 88 3.12 2.59 -0.84
N GLU A 89 4.41 2.32 -1.03
CA GLU A 89 5.49 3.31 -1.02
C GLU A 89 6.34 3.10 -2.28
N GLN A 90 6.64 4.17 -3.01
CA GLN A 90 7.45 4.10 -4.24
C GLN A 90 8.84 4.70 -4.00
N THR A 91 9.87 3.97 -4.41
CA THR A 91 11.25 4.46 -4.60
C THR A 91 11.54 4.62 -6.10
N ALA A 92 12.78 5.00 -6.45
CA ALA A 92 13.17 5.14 -7.85
C ALA A 92 13.05 3.83 -8.65
N ASP A 93 13.28 2.69 -8.01
CA ASP A 93 13.45 1.36 -8.61
C ASP A 93 12.45 0.31 -8.09
N CYS A 94 11.68 0.63 -7.06
CA CYS A 94 10.82 -0.32 -6.35
C CYS A 94 9.48 0.31 -5.93
N VAL A 95 8.44 -0.52 -5.85
CA VAL A 95 7.19 -0.22 -5.17
C VAL A 95 6.96 -1.26 -4.08
N LEU A 96 6.87 -0.79 -2.85
CA LEU A 96 6.62 -1.60 -1.67
C LEU A 96 5.12 -1.70 -1.45
N PHE A 97 4.57 -2.90 -1.44
CA PHE A 97 3.21 -3.17 -0.98
C PHE A 97 3.25 -3.35 0.53
N ILE A 98 2.50 -2.52 1.23
CA ILE A 98 2.65 -2.35 2.68
C ILE A 98 1.55 -3.06 3.46
N GLY A 99 0.31 -2.97 2.99
CA GLY A 99 -0.82 -3.62 3.65
C GLY A 99 -2.17 -3.20 3.09
N LEU A 100 -3.19 -3.99 3.43
CA LEU A 100 -4.59 -3.69 3.14
C LEU A 100 -5.29 -3.06 4.33
N THR A 101 -6.09 -2.03 4.05
CA THR A 101 -6.90 -1.34 5.02
C THR A 101 -8.15 -0.74 4.35
N ASN A 102 -8.91 0.07 5.07
CA ASN A 102 -10.05 0.81 4.54
C ASN A 102 -9.99 2.29 5.00
N HIS A 103 -10.98 3.09 4.61
CA HIS A 103 -11.07 4.51 4.97
C HIS A 103 -11.25 4.78 6.48
N ASP A 104 -11.53 3.78 7.32
CA ASP A 104 -11.71 4.01 8.76
C ASP A 104 -10.43 4.48 9.45
N ILE A 105 -9.26 4.23 8.86
CA ILE A 105 -7.97 4.76 9.35
C ILE A 105 -8.00 6.28 9.48
N PHE A 106 -8.78 6.97 8.65
CA PHE A 106 -8.92 8.43 8.68
C PHE A 106 -9.86 8.92 9.79
N LYS A 107 -10.69 8.02 10.32
CA LYS A 107 -11.64 8.30 11.42
C LYS A 107 -11.02 8.02 12.80
N GLU A 108 -9.85 7.35 12.86
CA GLU A 108 -9.17 7.01 14.12
C GLU A 108 -8.74 8.23 14.95
N ARG A 109 -8.59 8.05 16.27
CA ARG A 109 -7.99 9.03 17.20
C ARG A 109 -6.84 8.41 18.00
N PRO A 110 -5.57 8.87 17.81
CA PRO A 110 -5.13 9.82 16.78
C PRO A 110 -5.35 9.29 15.36
N ARG A 111 -5.47 10.19 14.38
CA ARG A 111 -5.73 9.85 12.97
C ARG A 111 -4.66 8.89 12.43
N GLY A 112 -5.11 7.83 11.77
CA GLY A 112 -4.32 6.73 11.23
C GLY A 112 -3.32 6.14 12.22
N ARG A 113 -3.72 5.97 13.48
CA ARG A 113 -2.95 5.23 14.50
C ARG A 113 -2.54 3.84 13.99
N SER A 114 -3.37 3.19 13.18
CA SER A 114 -3.06 1.94 12.47
C SER A 114 -1.92 2.11 11.47
N LEU A 115 -1.93 3.15 10.62
CA LEU A 115 -0.81 3.48 9.73
C LEU A 115 0.47 3.81 10.49
N LEU A 116 0.37 4.51 11.63
CA LEU A 116 1.52 4.79 12.50
C LEU A 116 2.18 3.49 12.99
N ARG A 117 1.36 2.57 13.51
CA ARG A 117 1.78 1.23 13.95
C ARG A 117 2.34 0.40 12.81
N LEU A 118 1.71 0.42 11.64
CA LEU A 118 2.17 -0.28 10.46
C LEU A 118 3.54 0.22 10.03
N GLY A 119 3.76 1.54 10.00
CA GLY A 119 5.06 2.10 9.63
C GLY A 119 6.18 1.74 10.61
N SER A 120 5.87 1.63 11.91
CA SER A 120 6.83 1.13 12.90
C SER A 120 7.19 -0.34 12.66
N ARG A 121 6.22 -1.18 12.29
CA ARG A 121 6.46 -2.59 11.93
C ARG A 121 7.28 -2.72 10.66
N ILE A 122 6.97 -1.93 9.63
CA ILE A 122 7.74 -1.88 8.38
C ILE A 122 9.17 -1.40 8.63
N ALA A 123 9.35 -0.34 9.42
CA ALA A 123 10.69 0.15 9.74
C ALA A 123 11.54 -0.95 10.39
N LYS A 124 10.94 -1.77 11.28
CA LYS A 124 11.58 -2.96 11.84
C LYS A 124 11.85 -4.06 10.79
N ALA A 125 10.95 -4.26 9.85
CA ALA A 125 11.11 -5.24 8.76
C ALA A 125 12.17 -4.82 7.72
N LYS A 126 12.31 -3.51 7.46
CA LYS A 126 13.33 -2.91 6.58
C LYS A 126 14.73 -2.91 7.19
N LEU A 127 14.89 -3.14 8.50
CA LEU A 127 16.21 -3.27 9.11
C LEU A 127 16.86 -4.58 8.62
N PRO A 128 18.15 -4.55 8.21
CA PRO A 128 18.84 -5.76 7.82
C PRO A 128 18.79 -6.76 8.98
N ARG A 129 18.25 -7.95 8.70
CA ARG A 129 18.31 -9.07 9.65
C ARG A 129 19.79 -9.29 9.96
N LYS A 130 20.18 -9.10 11.23
CA LYS A 130 21.53 -9.44 11.68
C LYS A 130 21.84 -10.86 11.18
N PRO A 131 22.97 -11.09 10.49
CA PRO A 131 23.35 -12.44 10.14
C PRO A 131 23.42 -13.25 11.44
N VAL A 132 22.65 -14.33 11.50
CA VAL A 132 22.78 -15.34 12.54
C VAL A 132 24.18 -15.91 12.36
N ARG A 133 25.05 -15.65 13.34
CA ARG A 133 26.39 -16.26 13.41
C ARG A 133 26.28 -17.70 13.87
#